data_AF-A0A1E3M1G1-F1
#
_entry.id   AF-A0A1E3M1G1-F1
#
_cell.length_a   1.000
_cell.length_b   1.000
_cell.length_c   1.000
_cell.angle_alpha   90.00
_cell.angle_beta   90.00
_cell.angle_gamma   90.00
#
_symmetry.space_group_name_H-M   'P 1'
#
loop_
_entity.id
_entity.type
_entity.pdbx_description
1 polymer ?
#
loop_
_entity_poly.entity_id
_entity_poly.type
_entity_poly.pdbx_seq_one_letter_code
_entity_poly.pdbx_strand_id
1 'polypeptide(L)'
;MGTEPFWAARIEGRCIVYSHPEDQDGTRVWTRYAKNLKRETWAGALEGQPFELRAWPDQSCSDGMSDKRYPLAVELKVRGELRRGCAKAL
;
A
#
# COMPACT_ATOMS: atom_id res chain seq x y z
N MET A 1 -8.62 -21.03 -0.96
CA MET A 1 -8.72 -20.03 -2.03
C MET A 1 -9.07 -18.72 -1.37
N GLY A 2 -8.13 -17.80 -1.23
CA GLY A 2 -8.35 -16.48 -0.65
C GLY A 2 -7.88 -15.43 -1.65
N THR A 3 -8.70 -14.43 -1.94
CA THR A 3 -8.45 -13.40 -2.94
C THR A 3 -8.70 -12.01 -2.36
N GLU A 4 -7.91 -11.61 -1.38
CA GLU A 4 -7.71 -10.19 -1.07
C GLU A 4 -6.22 -9.97 -0.98
N PRO A 5 -5.70 -8.74 -1.22
CA PRO A 5 -4.27 -8.53 -1.20
C PRO A 5 -3.75 -9.12 0.10
N PHE A 6 -2.84 -10.09 -0.02
CA PHE A 6 -2.28 -10.82 1.11
C PHE A 6 -1.48 -9.91 2.05
N TRP A 7 -1.55 -8.59 1.87
CA TRP A 7 -0.75 -7.59 2.53
C TRP A 7 -1.61 -6.36 2.86
N ALA A 8 -1.21 -5.63 3.87
CA ALA A 8 -1.79 -4.34 4.22
C ALA A 8 -0.69 -3.29 4.42
N ALA A 9 -1.05 -2.03 4.18
CA ALA A 9 -0.21 -0.88 4.50
C ALA A 9 -1.06 0.19 5.19
N ARG A 10 -0.75 0.47 6.46
CA ARG A 10 -1.39 1.54 7.23
C ARG A 10 -0.47 2.72 7.30
N ILE A 11 -0.97 3.90 6.96
CA ILE A 11 -0.18 5.13 6.93
C ILE A 11 -0.47 5.95 8.19
N GLU A 12 0.57 6.19 8.99
CA GLU A 12 0.56 6.98 10.21
C GLU A 12 1.55 8.14 10.04
N GLY A 13 1.08 9.21 9.40
CA GLY A 13 1.93 10.34 8.99
C GLY A 13 2.99 9.91 7.98
N ARG A 14 4.24 9.78 8.43
CA ARG A 14 5.38 9.31 7.60
C ARG A 14 5.79 7.87 7.91
N CYS A 15 5.15 7.23 8.88
CA CYS A 15 5.38 5.82 9.19
C CYS A 15 4.35 4.98 8.42
N ILE A 16 4.80 3.96 7.71
CA ILE A 16 3.93 2.92 7.16
C ILE A 16 4.09 1.67 8.02
N VAL A 17 2.98 1.09 8.47
CA VAL A 17 2.97 -0.26 9.04
C VAL A 17 2.58 -1.22 7.92
N TYR A 18 3.56 -2.01 7.47
CA TYR A 18 3.41 -2.98 6.40
C TYR A 18 3.28 -4.38 6.97
N SER A 19 2.20 -5.10 6.66
CA SER A 19 2.00 -6.49 7.07
C SER A 19 1.70 -7.40 5.89
N HIS A 20 1.99 -8.69 6.04
CA HIS A 20 1.79 -9.74 5.05
C HIS A 20 1.57 -11.11 5.76
N PRO A 21 1.28 -12.24 5.09
CA PRO A 21 0.83 -13.44 5.79
C PRO A 21 1.86 -14.01 6.77
N GLU A 22 3.15 -13.82 6.45
CA GLU A 22 4.28 -14.25 7.27
C GLU A 22 4.69 -13.22 8.33
N ASP A 23 4.17 -11.98 8.28
CA ASP A 23 4.38 -10.91 9.26
C ASP A 23 3.06 -10.17 9.51
N GLN A 24 2.23 -10.75 10.39
CA GLN A 24 0.90 -10.20 10.69
C GLN A 24 0.94 -9.02 11.66
N ASP A 25 1.95 -8.95 12.54
CA ASP A 25 2.18 -7.83 13.45
C ASP A 25 2.58 -6.57 12.68
N GLY A 26 3.32 -6.78 11.59
CA GLY A 26 3.68 -5.77 10.61
C GLY A 26 4.94 -5.01 11.00
N THR A 27 5.69 -4.65 9.97
CA THR A 27 6.95 -3.93 10.10
C THR A 27 6.75 -2.44 9.85
N ARG A 28 7.33 -1.61 10.72
CA ARG A 28 7.32 -0.15 10.58
C ARG A 28 8.37 0.31 9.58
N VAL A 29 7.95 1.07 8.58
CA VAL A 29 8.78 1.67 7.54
C VAL A 29 8.67 3.19 7.62
N TRP A 30 9.79 3.86 7.91
CA TRP A 30 9.84 5.32 7.82
C TRP A 30 10.01 5.76 6.37
N THR A 31 9.17 6.70 5.95
CA THR A 31 9.11 7.13 4.56
C THR A 31 9.24 8.64 4.41
N ARG A 32 9.67 9.06 3.23
CA ARG A 32 9.48 10.42 2.73
C ARG A 32 8.18 10.44 1.93
N TYR A 33 7.38 11.47 2.18
CA TYR A 33 6.14 11.72 1.47
C TYR A 33 6.38 12.71 0.34
N ALA A 34 5.81 12.42 -0.83
CA ALA A 34 5.71 13.33 -1.94
C ALA A 34 4.30 13.26 -2.56
N LYS A 35 3.81 14.40 -3.02
CA LYS A 35 2.53 14.49 -3.75
C LYS A 35 2.75 15.20 -5.06
N ASN A 36 2.31 14.60 -6.15
CA ASN A 36 2.31 15.19 -7.48
C ASN A 36 0.91 15.06 -8.09
N LEU A 37 0.24 16.19 -8.30
CA LEU A 37 -1.15 16.25 -8.73
C LEU A 37 -2.04 15.38 -7.82
N LYS A 38 -2.59 14.28 -8.36
CA LYS A 38 -3.45 13.31 -7.68
C LYS A 38 -2.71 12.03 -7.30
N ARG A 39 -1.39 11.97 -7.42
CA ARG A 39 -0.57 10.82 -7.03
C ARG A 39 0.19 11.13 -5.76
N GLU A 40 0.10 10.23 -4.80
CA GLU A 40 0.78 10.29 -3.51
C GLU A 40 1.79 9.16 -3.43
N THR A 41 2.99 9.46 -2.97
CA THR A 41 4.11 8.51 -2.90
C THR A 41 4.73 8.55 -1.52
N TRP A 42 4.92 7.38 -0.93
CA TRP A 42 5.69 7.16 0.30
C TRP A 42 6.87 6.26 -0.05
N ALA A 43 8.08 6.83 0.02
CA ALA A 43 9.31 6.13 -0.33
C ALA A 43 10.23 5.97 0.88
N GLY A 44 10.77 4.78 1.08
CA GLY A 44 11.67 4.44 2.18
C GLY A 44 12.47 3.18 1.87
N ALA A 45 12.93 2.52 2.92
CA ALA A 45 13.60 1.23 2.81
C ALA A 45 13.08 0.27 3.87
N LEU A 46 12.88 -0.99 3.49
CA LEU A 46 12.57 -2.11 4.37
C LEU A 46 13.73 -3.09 4.28
N GLU A 47 14.43 -3.32 5.39
CA GLU A 47 15.57 -4.26 5.45
C GLU A 47 16.67 -3.94 4.41
N GLY A 48 16.91 -2.65 4.17
CA GLY A 48 17.89 -2.19 3.18
C GLY A 48 17.42 -2.27 1.73
N GLN A 49 16.22 -2.76 1.47
CA GLN A 49 15.63 -2.83 0.12
C GLN A 49 14.64 -1.69 -0.14
N PRO A 50 14.47 -1.25 -1.40
CA PRO A 50 13.52 -0.20 -1.74
C PRO A 50 12.09 -0.55 -1.32
N PHE A 51 11.45 0.39 -0.63
CA PHE A 51 10.04 0.36 -0.29
C PHE A 51 9.36 1.59 -0.87
N GLU A 52 8.38 1.42 -1.75
CA GLU A 52 7.66 2.53 -2.34
C GLU A 52 6.17 2.21 -2.46
N LEU A 53 5.34 2.95 -1.75
CA LEU A 53 3.89 2.90 -1.87
C LEU A 53 3.41 4.11 -2.69
N ARG A 54 2.61 3.85 -3.71
CA ARG A 54 1.95 4.86 -4.53
C ARG A 54 0.45 4.72 -4.41
N ALA A 55 -0.25 5.83 -4.29
CA ALA A 55 -1.72 5.88 -4.28
C ALA A 55 -2.23 6.95 -5.26
N TRP A 56 -3.34 6.67 -5.93
CA TRP A 56 -4.04 7.64 -6.77
C TRP A 56 -5.54 7.37 -6.84
N PRO A 57 -6.37 8.40 -7.10
CA PRO A 57 -7.80 8.22 -7.29
C PRO A 57 -8.14 7.25 -8.42
N ASP A 58 -8.92 6.24 -8.08
CA ASP A 58 -9.52 5.29 -9.00
C ASP A 58 -10.83 4.80 -8.39
N GLN A 59 -11.95 5.33 -8.87
CA GLN A 59 -13.29 5.01 -8.38
C GLN A 59 -13.76 3.60 -8.79
N SER A 60 -12.99 2.94 -9.66
CA SER A 60 -13.27 1.59 -10.16
C SER A 60 -12.47 0.51 -9.42
N CYS A 61 -11.62 0.89 -8.47
CA CYS A 61 -10.79 -0.08 -7.75
C CYS A 61 -11.66 -1.02 -6.91
N SER A 62 -11.58 -2.30 -7.22
CA SER A 62 -12.21 -3.39 -6.48
C SER A 62 -11.12 -4.37 -6.03
N ASP A 63 -11.27 -4.88 -4.80
CA ASP A 63 -10.41 -5.94 -4.26
C ASP A 63 -10.74 -7.33 -4.85
N GLY A 64 -11.73 -7.42 -5.74
CA GLY A 64 -12.09 -8.64 -6.46
C GLY A 64 -12.87 -9.67 -5.61
N MET A 65 -13.06 -9.41 -4.32
CA MET A 65 -13.83 -10.26 -3.40
C MET A 65 -15.06 -9.58 -2.80
N SER A 66 -15.10 -8.26 -2.77
CA SER A 66 -16.25 -7.52 -2.26
C SER A 66 -16.80 -6.55 -3.30
N ASP A 67 -18.12 -6.29 -3.23
CA ASP A 67 -18.77 -5.19 -3.96
C ASP A 67 -18.29 -3.79 -3.49
N LYS A 68 -17.28 -3.74 -2.60
CA LYS A 68 -16.71 -2.48 -2.12
C LYS A 68 -15.86 -1.88 -3.21
N ARG A 69 -16.29 -0.69 -3.64
CA ARG A 69 -15.49 0.20 -4.44
C ARG A 69 -14.65 1.05 -3.50
N TYR A 70 -13.37 1.08 -3.75
CA TYR A 70 -12.43 1.91 -3.03
C TYR A 70 -12.13 3.16 -3.87
N PRO A 71 -11.97 4.33 -3.25
CA PRO A 71 -11.72 5.56 -4.00
C PRO A 71 -10.29 5.65 -4.55
N LEU A 72 -9.35 4.80 -4.09
CA LEU A 72 -7.95 4.84 -4.45
C LEU A 72 -7.46 3.48 -4.94
N ALA A 73 -6.69 3.49 -6.02
CA ALA A 73 -5.80 2.40 -6.40
C ALA A 73 -4.42 2.60 -5.76
N VAL A 74 -3.76 1.49 -5.41
CA VAL A 74 -2.42 1.48 -4.84
C VAL A 74 -1.48 0.51 -5.53
N GLU A 75 -0.22 0.90 -5.59
CA GLU A 75 0.90 0.08 -6.04
C GLU A 75 2.01 0.13 -4.98
N LEU A 76 2.45 -1.04 -4.54
CA LEU A 76 3.53 -1.20 -3.58
C LEU A 76 4.69 -1.92 -4.28
N LYS A 77 5.85 -1.27 -4.33
CA LYS A 77 7.13 -1.92 -4.64
C LYS A 77 7.83 -2.28 -3.33
N VAL A 78 8.02 -3.57 -3.09
CA VAL A 78 8.63 -4.10 -1.86
C VAL A 78 9.34 -5.41 -2.17
N ARG A 79 10.53 -5.62 -1.61
CA ARG A 79 11.30 -6.86 -1.79
C ARG A 79 11.52 -7.29 -3.25
N GLY A 80 11.63 -6.32 -4.17
CA GLY A 80 11.76 -6.58 -5.61
C GLY A 80 10.45 -6.95 -6.31
N GLU A 81 9.35 -7.06 -5.59
CA GLU A 81 8.02 -7.35 -6.11
C GLU A 81 7.19 -6.08 -6.31
N LEU A 82 6.23 -6.17 -7.23
CA LEU A 82 5.20 -5.16 -7.43
C LEU A 82 3.85 -5.75 -7.01
N ARG A 83 3.21 -5.12 -6.03
CA ARG A 83 1.91 -5.53 -5.48
C ARG A 83 0.89 -4.44 -5.79
N ARG A 84 -0.28 -4.84 -6.29
CA ARG A 84 -1.39 -3.92 -6.58
C ARG A 84 -2.51 -4.16 -5.59
N GLY A 85 -3.24 -3.10 -5.25
CA GLY A 85 -4.36 -3.18 -4.33
C GLY A 85 -5.26 -1.96 -4.43
N CYS A 86 -6.24 -1.92 -3.53
CA CYS A 86 -7.17 -0.81 -3.38
C CYS A 86 -7.08 -0.24 -1.97
N ALA A 87 -7.36 1.06 -1.81
CA ALA A 87 -7.29 1.72 -0.51
C ALA A 87 -8.41 2.75 -0.34
N LYS A 88 -8.74 3.02 0.92
CA LYS A 88 -9.58 4.15 1.32
C LYS A 88 -8.81 5.02 2.29
N ALA A 89 -9.01 6.33 2.21
CA ALA A 89 -8.66 7.21 3.32
C ALA A 89 -9.60 6.87 4.48
N LEU A 90 -9.03 6.72 5.69
CA LEU A 90 -9.78 6.63 6.94
C LEU A 90 -10.01 8.03 7.50
#